data_AF-A0A218QMS6-F1
#
_entry.id   AF-A0A218QMS6-F1
#
_cell.length_a   1.000
_cell.length_b   1.000
_cell.length_c   1.000
_cell.angle_alpha   90.00
_cell.angle_beta   90.00
_cell.angle_gamma   90.00
#
_symmetry.space_group_name_H-M   'P 1'
#
loop_
_entity.id
_entity.type
_entity.pdbx_description
1 polymer ?
#
loop_
_entity_poly.entity_id
_entity_poly.type
_entity_poly.pdbx_seq_one_letter_code
_entity_poly.pdbx_strand_id
1 'polypeptide(L)'
;MAELPNTLEDAIAQAQVATQAALTDGYKRLQVELVFPELKHMSVAKQFLPAFQAYDSRLKIFFTDAGAAALARRDWADVPFKIEDIGSGRVASLESKIQPEDEIFLFIAPTSVEVPQLEKLCEYIGDRPFVILNPRLDDAGVVGIGYAARQVRDRFISTLESCYYLRPVDNETGVFRCYPQQWEVWVQKSGNYEKIADLPKKPAGDEVDLILAKGSQTSNGTRTKKPGVFKSLQRFLKALSS
;
A
#
# COMPACT_ATOMS: atom_id res chain seq x y z
N MET A 1 6.64 3.51 -20.06
CA MET A 1 6.33 4.53 -19.03
C MET A 1 4.99 4.14 -18.45
N ALA A 2 4.86 3.99 -17.14
CA ALA A 2 3.55 3.70 -16.55
C ALA A 2 2.66 4.95 -16.68
N GLU A 3 1.46 4.78 -17.21
CA GLU A 3 0.45 5.84 -17.28
C GLU A 3 -0.50 5.72 -16.09
N LEU A 4 -1.19 6.81 -15.73
CA LEU A 4 -2.20 6.76 -14.69
C LEU A 4 -3.32 5.78 -15.10
N PRO A 5 -3.66 4.77 -14.27
CA PRO A 5 -4.66 3.77 -14.64
C PRO A 5 -6.06 4.38 -14.66
N ASN A 6 -6.90 3.89 -15.59
CA ASN A 6 -8.28 4.37 -15.75
C ASN A 6 -9.28 3.56 -14.92
N THR A 7 -8.93 2.32 -14.58
CA THR A 7 -9.76 1.40 -13.79
C THR A 7 -9.00 0.81 -12.62
N LEU A 8 -9.73 0.19 -11.68
CA LEU A 8 -9.11 -0.54 -10.57
C LEU A 8 -8.34 -1.76 -11.09
N GLU A 9 -8.88 -2.43 -12.11
CA GLU A 9 -8.28 -3.58 -12.79
C GLU A 9 -6.94 -3.18 -13.43
N ASP A 10 -6.89 -2.04 -14.12
CA ASP A 10 -5.64 -1.49 -14.67
C ASP A 10 -4.62 -1.22 -13.56
N ALA A 11 -5.06 -0.62 -12.46
CA ALA A 11 -4.20 -0.33 -11.32
C ALA A 11 -3.65 -1.61 -10.68
N ILE A 12 -4.45 -2.66 -10.57
CA ILE A 12 -4.02 -3.97 -10.06
C ILE A 12 -3.00 -4.60 -11.02
N ALA A 13 -3.27 -4.56 -12.34
CA ALA A 13 -2.33 -5.09 -13.34
C ALA A 13 -0.98 -4.35 -13.33
N GLN A 14 -1.00 -3.02 -13.23
CA GLN A 14 0.23 -2.24 -13.07
C GLN A 14 0.96 -2.58 -11.77
N ALA A 15 0.22 -2.75 -10.66
CA ALA A 15 0.80 -3.15 -9.38
C ALA A 15 1.49 -4.52 -9.47
N GLN A 16 0.90 -5.49 -10.17
CA GLN A 16 1.52 -6.81 -10.37
C GLN A 16 2.87 -6.68 -11.08
N VAL A 17 2.91 -5.94 -12.19
CA VAL A 17 4.13 -5.73 -12.97
C VAL A 17 5.20 -5.00 -12.14
N ALA A 18 4.80 -3.94 -11.42
CA ALA A 18 5.71 -3.19 -10.56
C ALA A 18 6.31 -4.06 -9.44
N THR A 19 5.48 -4.90 -8.80
CA THR A 19 5.94 -5.85 -7.76
C THR A 19 6.90 -6.89 -8.33
N GLN A 20 6.59 -7.48 -9.50
CA GLN A 20 7.47 -8.46 -10.14
C GLN A 20 8.82 -7.85 -10.55
N ALA A 21 8.81 -6.62 -11.08
CA ALA A 21 10.03 -5.90 -11.41
C ALA A 21 10.90 -5.65 -10.17
N ALA A 22 10.29 -5.16 -9.08
CA ALA A 22 11.03 -4.94 -7.83
C ALA A 22 11.59 -6.23 -7.22
N LEU A 23 10.83 -7.33 -7.25
CA LEU A 23 11.31 -8.66 -6.82
C LEU A 23 12.51 -9.12 -7.68
N THR A 24 12.45 -8.90 -8.99
CA THR A 24 13.52 -9.26 -9.94
C THR A 24 14.79 -8.46 -9.66
N ASP A 25 14.66 -7.19 -9.29
CA ASP A 25 15.77 -6.31 -8.90
C ASP A 25 16.30 -6.58 -7.48
N GLY A 26 15.78 -7.62 -6.81
CA GLY A 26 16.29 -8.13 -5.54
C GLY A 26 15.70 -7.48 -4.29
N TYR A 27 14.65 -6.65 -4.42
CA TYR A 27 13.95 -6.12 -3.27
C TYR A 27 13.13 -7.22 -2.58
N LYS A 28 13.26 -7.31 -1.26
CA LYS A 28 12.66 -8.39 -0.46
C LYS A 28 11.49 -7.97 0.42
N ARG A 29 11.36 -6.69 0.73
CA ARG A 29 10.36 -6.17 1.69
C ARG A 29 9.50 -5.16 0.95
N LEU A 30 8.41 -5.61 0.35
CA LEU A 30 7.63 -4.80 -0.58
C LEU A 30 6.29 -4.38 0.01
N GLN A 31 5.81 -3.20 -0.39
CA GLN A 31 4.44 -2.77 -0.15
C GLN A 31 3.78 -2.25 -1.42
N VAL A 32 2.48 -2.54 -1.52
CA VAL A 32 1.58 -2.09 -2.59
C VAL A 32 0.38 -1.41 -1.93
N GLU A 33 0.06 -0.18 -2.34
CA GLU A 33 -0.98 0.64 -1.73
C GLU A 33 -1.95 1.19 -2.79
N LEU A 34 -3.14 0.61 -2.88
CA LEU A 34 -4.30 1.09 -3.65
C LEU A 34 -5.24 1.81 -2.68
N VAL A 35 -5.05 3.13 -2.52
CA VAL A 35 -5.73 3.92 -1.49
C VAL A 35 -7.07 4.45 -2.00
N PHE A 36 -7.99 3.54 -2.32
CA PHE A 36 -9.35 3.87 -2.71
C PHE A 36 -10.33 3.74 -1.54
N PRO A 37 -11.35 4.62 -1.45
CA PRO A 37 -12.47 4.42 -0.54
C PRO A 37 -13.16 3.07 -0.82
N GLU A 38 -13.62 2.41 0.24
CA GLU A 38 -14.44 1.18 0.16
C GLU A 38 -13.79 0.01 -0.61
N LEU A 39 -12.46 -0.01 -0.69
CA LEU A 39 -11.74 -1.06 -1.39
C LEU A 39 -12.05 -2.45 -0.81
N LYS A 40 -12.52 -3.36 -1.65
CA LYS A 40 -12.77 -4.76 -1.28
C LYS A 40 -11.46 -5.55 -1.29
N HIS A 41 -10.71 -5.49 -0.18
CA HIS A 41 -9.38 -6.11 -0.04
C HIS A 41 -9.33 -7.58 -0.51
N MET A 42 -10.32 -8.40 -0.20
CA MET A 42 -10.39 -9.80 -0.65
C MET A 42 -10.43 -9.94 -2.18
N SER A 43 -11.23 -9.09 -2.85
CA SER A 43 -11.36 -9.09 -4.32
C SER A 43 -10.06 -8.63 -4.97
N VAL A 44 -9.48 -7.55 -4.45
CA VAL A 44 -8.20 -7.02 -4.93
C VAL A 44 -7.08 -8.02 -4.74
N ALA A 45 -7.01 -8.66 -3.58
CA ALA A 45 -6.03 -9.70 -3.28
C ALA A 45 -6.14 -10.86 -4.29
N LYS A 46 -7.36 -11.36 -4.55
CA LYS A 46 -7.59 -12.43 -5.55
C LYS A 46 -7.11 -12.02 -6.94
N GLN A 47 -7.43 -10.81 -7.37
CA GLN A 47 -6.98 -10.28 -8.67
C GLN A 47 -5.47 -10.03 -8.71
N PHE A 48 -4.82 -9.80 -7.57
CA PHE A 48 -3.37 -9.54 -7.48
C PHE A 48 -2.51 -10.82 -7.48
N LEU A 49 -3.10 -11.99 -7.17
CA LEU A 49 -2.41 -13.29 -7.12
C LEU A 49 -1.57 -13.67 -8.37
N PRO A 50 -1.96 -13.33 -9.61
CA PRO A 50 -1.15 -13.63 -10.79
C PRO A 50 0.29 -13.10 -10.72
N ALA A 51 0.56 -12.06 -9.92
CA ALA A 51 1.93 -11.59 -9.66
C ALA A 51 2.86 -12.70 -9.12
N PHE A 52 2.31 -13.70 -8.44
CA PHE A 52 3.03 -14.75 -7.73
C PHE A 52 2.87 -16.14 -8.34
N GLN A 53 2.27 -16.26 -9.53
CA GLN A 53 1.94 -17.55 -10.14
C GLN A 53 3.15 -18.49 -10.26
N ALA A 54 4.35 -17.96 -10.52
CA ALA A 54 5.59 -18.74 -10.63
C ALA A 54 6.02 -19.45 -9.33
N TYR A 55 5.55 -18.99 -8.17
CA TYR A 55 5.88 -19.60 -6.89
C TYR A 55 5.01 -20.83 -6.58
N ASP A 56 3.82 -20.91 -7.20
CA ASP A 56 2.90 -22.04 -7.06
C ASP A 56 2.63 -22.36 -5.57
N SER A 57 2.82 -23.61 -5.14
CA SER A 57 2.61 -24.03 -3.74
C SER A 57 3.58 -23.42 -2.73
N ARG A 58 4.63 -22.72 -3.20
CA ARG A 58 5.65 -22.08 -2.36
C ARG A 58 5.25 -20.66 -1.93
N LEU A 59 4.15 -20.14 -2.46
CA LEU A 59 3.52 -18.93 -1.93
C LEU A 59 2.79 -19.24 -0.62
N LYS A 60 2.89 -18.31 0.33
CA LYS A 60 2.14 -18.34 1.58
C LYS A 60 1.40 -17.02 1.78
N ILE A 61 0.09 -17.08 2.01
CA ILE A 61 -0.76 -15.89 2.14
C ILE A 61 -1.25 -15.76 3.57
N PHE A 62 -1.23 -14.54 4.09
CA PHE A 62 -1.68 -14.18 5.43
C PHE A 62 -2.79 -13.13 5.38
N PHE A 63 -3.93 -13.43 6.00
CA PHE A 63 -4.99 -12.48 6.30
C PHE A 63 -4.89 -11.96 7.74
N THR A 64 -5.56 -10.85 8.04
CA THR A 64 -5.58 -10.26 9.39
C THR A 64 -6.09 -11.23 10.46
N ASP A 65 -7.13 -12.00 10.14
CA ASP A 65 -7.83 -12.88 11.07
C ASP A 65 -8.26 -14.20 10.43
N ALA A 66 -8.58 -15.17 11.30
CA ALA A 66 -8.98 -16.52 10.91
C ALA A 66 -10.28 -16.56 10.08
N GLY A 67 -11.19 -15.60 10.28
CA GLY A 67 -12.44 -15.51 9.53
C GLY A 67 -12.19 -15.12 8.08
N ALA A 68 -11.38 -14.08 7.85
CA ALA A 68 -10.95 -13.67 6.52
C ALA A 68 -10.15 -14.78 5.81
N ALA A 69 -9.23 -15.45 6.51
CA ALA A 69 -8.47 -16.58 5.96
C ALA A 69 -9.39 -17.76 5.57
N ALA A 70 -10.35 -18.12 6.42
CA ALA A 70 -11.32 -19.18 6.13
C ALA A 70 -12.22 -18.83 4.95
N LEU A 71 -12.66 -17.57 4.86
CA LEU A 71 -13.45 -17.06 3.75
C LEU A 71 -12.66 -17.14 2.44
N ALA A 72 -11.40 -16.73 2.43
CA ALA A 72 -10.52 -16.85 1.26
C ALA A 72 -10.34 -18.32 0.83
N ARG A 73 -10.07 -19.23 1.77
CA ARG A 73 -9.96 -20.67 1.48
C ARG A 73 -11.21 -21.23 0.80
N ARG A 74 -12.40 -20.79 1.24
CA ARG A 74 -13.67 -21.19 0.64
C ARG A 74 -13.87 -20.58 -0.75
N ASP A 75 -13.64 -19.27 -0.91
CA ASP A 75 -13.99 -18.52 -2.12
C ASP A 75 -12.94 -18.61 -3.23
N TRP A 76 -11.71 -19.00 -2.89
CA TRP A 76 -10.60 -19.07 -3.85
C TRP A 76 -10.36 -20.47 -4.39
N ALA A 77 -10.81 -21.51 -3.69
CA ALA A 77 -10.88 -22.95 -4.04
C ALA A 77 -9.84 -23.50 -5.04
N ASP A 78 -9.24 -24.65 -4.72
CA ASP A 78 -8.27 -25.32 -5.62
C ASP A 78 -7.00 -24.48 -5.89
N VAL A 79 -6.62 -23.64 -4.92
CA VAL A 79 -5.33 -22.92 -4.96
C VAL A 79 -4.18 -23.83 -4.52
N PRO A 80 -3.00 -23.74 -5.16
CA PRO A 80 -1.87 -24.60 -4.81
C PRO A 80 -1.11 -24.15 -3.56
N PHE A 81 -1.32 -22.91 -3.13
CA PHE A 81 -0.65 -22.28 -2.00
C PHE A 81 -1.46 -22.36 -0.71
N LYS A 82 -0.78 -22.12 0.42
CA LYS A 82 -1.40 -22.14 1.75
C LYS A 82 -1.90 -20.74 2.13
N ILE A 83 -3.07 -20.69 2.78
CA ILE A 83 -3.70 -19.46 3.30
C ILE A 83 -3.85 -19.59 4.81
N GLU A 84 -3.23 -18.66 5.53
CA GLU A 84 -3.20 -18.57 6.99
C GLU A 84 -3.72 -17.21 7.46
N ASP A 85 -3.96 -17.07 8.75
CA ASP A 85 -4.11 -15.76 9.40
C ASP A 85 -2.80 -15.32 10.06
N ILE A 86 -2.63 -14.01 10.24
CA ILE A 86 -1.65 -13.45 11.18
C ILE A 86 -2.17 -13.75 12.60
N GLY A 87 -3.40 -13.31 12.86
CA GLY A 87 -4.18 -13.60 14.06
C GLY A 87 -3.74 -12.82 15.30
N SER A 88 -4.62 -12.85 16.32
CA SER A 88 -4.34 -12.39 17.69
C SER A 88 -3.90 -13.54 18.61
N GLY A 89 -3.49 -14.68 18.03
CA GLY A 89 -3.12 -15.90 18.76
C GLY A 89 -1.80 -15.78 19.52
N ARG A 90 -1.46 -16.81 20.31
CA ARG A 90 -0.18 -16.84 21.04
C ARG A 90 1.00 -16.83 20.06
N VAL A 91 1.95 -15.93 20.28
CA VAL A 91 3.21 -15.76 19.51
C VAL A 91 3.94 -17.09 19.29
N ALA A 92 3.88 -18.01 20.27
CA ALA A 92 4.49 -19.34 20.19
C ALA A 92 4.01 -20.22 19.03
N SER A 93 2.90 -19.88 18.36
CA SER A 93 2.40 -20.60 17.18
C SER A 93 2.86 -20.01 15.85
N LEU A 94 3.46 -18.80 15.84
CA LEU A 94 3.79 -18.08 14.60
C LEU A 94 4.92 -18.75 13.81
N GLU A 95 5.94 -19.27 14.49
CA GLU A 95 7.06 -19.97 13.84
C GLU A 95 6.56 -21.16 13.00
N SER A 96 5.60 -21.93 13.55
CA SER A 96 5.02 -23.08 12.84
C SER A 96 4.23 -22.70 11.58
N LYS A 97 3.86 -21.42 11.40
CA LYS A 97 3.19 -20.96 10.18
C LYS A 97 4.16 -20.78 9.01
N ILE A 98 5.47 -20.68 9.28
CA ILE A 98 6.51 -20.49 8.27
C ILE A 98 7.24 -21.81 8.06
N GLN A 99 7.13 -22.39 6.87
CA GLN A 99 7.75 -23.66 6.52
C GLN A 99 9.01 -23.46 5.67
N PRO A 100 9.95 -24.42 5.65
CA PRO A 100 11.16 -24.33 4.83
C PRO A 100 10.88 -24.23 3.33
N GLU A 101 9.80 -24.86 2.84
CA GLU A 101 9.40 -24.83 1.43
C GLU A 101 8.69 -23.53 1.00
N ASP A 102 8.28 -22.68 1.95
CA ASP A 102 7.68 -21.39 1.63
C ASP A 102 8.79 -20.44 1.12
N GLU A 103 8.64 -19.91 -0.09
CA GLU A 103 9.65 -19.05 -0.75
C GLU A 103 9.25 -17.57 -0.80
N ILE A 104 7.95 -17.26 -0.77
CA ILE A 104 7.44 -15.89 -0.77
C ILE A 104 6.14 -15.76 0.03
N PHE A 105 5.97 -14.58 0.64
CA PHE A 105 4.87 -14.32 1.57
C PHE A 105 4.04 -13.11 1.11
N LEU A 106 2.72 -13.21 1.19
CA LEU A 106 1.80 -12.12 0.86
C LEU A 106 0.90 -11.82 2.07
N PHE A 107 1.00 -10.61 2.60
CA PHE A 107 0.16 -10.13 3.70
C PHE A 107 -0.96 -9.24 3.17
N ILE A 108 -2.21 -9.57 3.50
CA ILE A 108 -3.40 -8.88 3.00
C ILE A 108 -3.92 -7.90 4.04
N ALA A 109 -3.80 -6.62 3.72
CA ALA A 109 -4.33 -5.49 4.45
C ALA A 109 -4.09 -5.51 5.98
N PRO A 110 -2.88 -5.85 6.47
CA PRO A 110 -2.61 -5.80 7.90
C PRO A 110 -2.75 -4.37 8.41
N THR A 111 -3.24 -4.24 9.63
CA THR A 111 -3.38 -2.96 10.32
C THR A 111 -2.30 -2.81 11.39
N SER A 112 -2.27 -1.68 12.06
CA SER A 112 -1.41 -1.45 13.22
C SER A 112 -1.63 -2.46 14.35
N VAL A 113 -2.81 -3.10 14.44
CA VAL A 113 -3.11 -4.13 15.44
C VAL A 113 -2.22 -5.36 15.24
N GLU A 114 -1.95 -5.73 14.00
CA GLU A 114 -1.18 -6.93 13.64
C GLU A 114 0.34 -6.70 13.64
N VAL A 115 0.81 -5.46 13.79
CA VAL A 115 2.25 -5.12 13.68
C VAL A 115 3.15 -6.01 14.56
N PRO A 116 2.87 -6.25 15.85
CA PRO A 116 3.77 -7.06 16.68
C PRO A 116 3.94 -8.50 16.16
N GLN A 117 2.85 -9.12 15.69
CA GLN A 117 2.87 -10.47 15.12
C GLN A 117 3.50 -10.48 13.73
N LEU A 118 3.24 -9.45 12.93
CA LEU A 118 3.82 -9.28 11.60
C LEU A 118 5.35 -9.13 11.68
N GLU A 119 5.85 -8.33 12.63
CA GLU A 119 7.29 -8.21 12.91
C GLU A 119 7.91 -9.58 13.22
N LYS A 120 7.26 -10.38 14.07
CA LYS A 120 7.72 -11.74 14.40
C LYS A 120 7.67 -12.70 13.20
N LEU A 121 6.61 -12.66 12.39
CA LEU A 121 6.54 -13.45 11.16
C LEU A 121 7.68 -13.05 10.20
N CYS A 122 7.95 -11.76 10.03
CA CYS A 122 9.07 -11.28 9.22
C CYS A 122 10.44 -11.75 9.75
N GLU A 123 10.62 -11.86 11.07
CA GLU A 123 11.84 -12.46 11.65
C GLU A 123 11.99 -13.94 11.23
N TYR A 124 10.93 -14.74 11.30
CA TYR A 124 10.94 -16.15 10.88
C TYR A 124 11.07 -16.35 9.37
N ILE A 125 10.50 -15.43 8.58
CA ILE A 125 10.66 -15.38 7.13
C ILE A 125 12.14 -15.18 6.76
N GLY A 126 12.85 -14.35 7.53
CA GLY A 126 14.27 -14.10 7.35
C GLY A 126 14.55 -13.37 6.03
N ASP A 127 15.42 -13.96 5.20
CA ASP A 127 15.90 -13.37 3.95
C ASP A 127 14.98 -13.58 2.73
N ARG A 128 13.86 -14.29 2.91
CA ARG A 128 12.89 -14.56 1.84
C ARG A 128 12.01 -13.34 1.58
N PRO A 129 11.61 -13.09 0.32
CA PRO A 129 10.79 -11.92 0.00
C PRO A 129 9.39 -12.00 0.60
N PHE A 130 8.83 -10.84 0.94
CA PHE A 130 7.42 -10.68 1.26
C PHE A 130 6.84 -9.39 0.66
N VAL A 131 5.54 -9.43 0.41
CA VAL A 131 4.75 -8.30 -0.10
C VAL A 131 3.60 -8.03 0.86
N ILE A 132 3.41 -6.75 1.22
CA ILE A 132 2.26 -6.31 1.99
C ILE A 132 1.32 -5.53 1.06
N LEU A 133 0.15 -6.10 0.82
CA LEU A 133 -0.89 -5.51 -0.03
C LEU A 133 -1.85 -4.69 0.83
N ASN A 134 -1.96 -3.41 0.53
CA ASN A 134 -2.81 -2.41 1.19
C ASN A 134 -2.64 -2.33 2.72
N PRO A 135 -1.40 -2.19 3.25
CA PRO A 135 -1.16 -2.01 4.67
C PRO A 135 -1.87 -0.76 5.24
N ARG A 136 -2.29 -0.84 6.50
CA ARG A 136 -2.74 0.30 7.33
C ARG A 136 -1.99 0.32 8.66
N LEU A 137 -0.66 0.42 8.57
CA LEU A 137 0.25 0.17 9.69
C LEU A 137 0.49 1.40 10.59
N ASP A 138 0.19 2.61 10.11
CA ASP A 138 0.36 3.87 10.84
C ASP A 138 -0.97 4.58 11.12
N ASP A 139 -2.00 3.80 11.47
CA ASP A 139 -3.30 4.35 11.86
C ASP A 139 -3.20 5.17 13.14
N ALA A 140 -3.35 6.49 13.01
CA ALA A 140 -3.29 7.45 14.11
C ALA A 140 -4.41 7.25 15.14
N GLY A 141 -5.56 6.68 14.74
CA GLY A 141 -6.68 6.35 15.64
C GLY A 141 -6.38 5.16 16.55
N VAL A 142 -5.52 4.24 16.12
CA VAL A 142 -5.17 3.01 16.86
C VAL A 142 -3.83 3.15 17.59
N VAL A 143 -2.81 3.69 16.94
CA VAL A 143 -1.44 3.79 17.49
C VAL A 143 -1.20 5.13 18.21
N GLY A 144 -2.09 6.10 18.00
CA GLY A 144 -1.89 7.49 18.39
C GLY A 144 -0.82 8.18 17.53
N ILE A 145 -0.63 9.48 17.72
CA ILE A 145 0.40 10.28 17.03
C ILE A 145 1.73 10.36 17.82
N GLY A 146 1.84 9.54 18.87
CA GLY A 146 2.89 9.60 19.88
C GLY A 146 4.12 8.75 19.56
N TYR A 147 4.87 8.42 20.63
CA TYR A 147 6.12 7.67 20.54
C TYR A 147 5.98 6.29 19.91
N ALA A 148 4.91 5.54 20.25
CA ALA A 148 4.68 4.20 19.72
C ALA A 148 4.55 4.18 18.18
N ALA A 149 3.82 5.13 17.60
CA ALA A 149 3.66 5.24 16.15
C ALA A 149 4.97 5.59 15.45
N ARG A 150 5.77 6.49 16.03
CA ARG A 150 7.11 6.81 15.51
C ARG A 150 8.01 5.58 15.54
N GLN A 151 7.99 4.85 16.65
CA GLN A 151 8.81 3.65 16.78
C GLN A 151 8.42 2.57 15.76
N VAL A 152 7.12 2.40 15.44
CA VAL A 152 6.66 1.44 14.40
C VAL A 152 7.15 1.89 13.03
N ARG A 153 7.02 3.19 12.74
CA ARG A 153 7.49 3.76 11.49
C ARG A 153 8.99 3.55 11.30
N ASP A 154 9.78 3.85 12.32
CA ASP A 154 11.24 3.81 12.25
C ASP A 154 11.79 2.39 12.14
N ARG A 155 11.20 1.42 12.86
CA ARG A 155 11.73 0.04 12.91
C ARG A 155 11.13 -0.91 11.87
N PHE A 156 9.94 -0.61 11.35
CA PHE A 156 9.24 -1.53 10.44
C PHE A 156 8.84 -0.86 9.12
N ILE A 157 8.03 0.20 9.15
CA ILE A 157 7.47 0.78 7.91
C ILE A 157 8.57 1.38 7.01
N SER A 158 9.59 2.01 7.60
CA SER A 158 10.75 2.56 6.89
C SER A 158 11.55 1.52 6.10
N THR A 159 11.41 0.23 6.44
CA THR A 159 12.11 -0.89 5.81
C THR A 159 11.40 -1.43 4.57
N LEU A 160 10.20 -0.94 4.27
CA LEU A 160 9.37 -1.41 3.17
C LEU A 160 9.59 -0.56 1.92
N GLU A 161 9.90 -1.20 0.80
CA GLU A 161 9.97 -0.56 -0.51
C GLU A 161 8.57 -0.42 -1.11
N SER A 162 8.17 0.81 -1.43
CA SER A 162 6.89 1.08 -2.08
C SER A 162 6.98 0.82 -3.58
N CYS A 163 6.47 -0.34 -4.00
CA CYS A 163 6.49 -0.76 -5.41
C CYS A 163 5.41 -0.07 -6.22
N TYR A 164 4.24 0.09 -5.61
CA TYR A 164 3.09 0.68 -6.25
C TYR A 164 2.27 1.46 -5.23
N TYR A 165 1.93 2.70 -5.57
CA TYR A 165 1.07 3.55 -4.76
C TYR A 165 0.10 4.28 -5.68
N LEU A 166 -1.18 4.25 -5.36
CA LEU A 166 -2.16 5.08 -6.04
C LEU A 166 -3.17 5.61 -5.02
N ARG A 167 -3.23 6.93 -4.91
CA ARG A 167 -4.18 7.62 -4.04
C ARG A 167 -4.83 8.79 -4.77
N PRO A 168 -6.14 8.74 -5.00
CA PRO A 168 -6.93 9.94 -5.25
C PRO A 168 -6.85 10.87 -4.05
N VAL A 169 -6.40 12.10 -4.27
CA VAL A 169 -6.30 13.16 -3.25
C VAL A 169 -7.60 13.96 -3.18
N ASP A 170 -8.22 14.15 -4.33
CA ASP A 170 -9.58 14.62 -4.57
C ASP A 170 -10.02 14.12 -5.97
N ASN A 171 -11.11 14.67 -6.52
CA ASN A 171 -11.63 14.22 -7.82
C ASN A 171 -10.68 14.55 -8.99
N GLU A 172 -9.78 15.51 -8.82
CA GLU A 172 -8.94 16.04 -9.90
C GLU A 172 -7.46 15.72 -9.68
N THR A 173 -7.06 15.30 -8.48
CA THR A 173 -5.65 15.11 -8.11
C THR A 173 -5.36 13.68 -7.67
N GLY A 174 -4.24 13.12 -8.13
CA GLY A 174 -3.74 11.82 -7.69
C GLY A 174 -2.25 11.86 -7.33
N VAL A 175 -1.87 11.06 -6.33
CA VAL A 175 -0.46 10.70 -6.08
C VAL A 175 -0.24 9.28 -6.57
N PHE A 176 0.78 9.09 -7.39
CA PHE A 176 1.06 7.84 -8.07
C PHE A 176 2.53 7.42 -7.90
N ARG A 177 2.78 6.13 -7.81
CA ARG A 177 4.11 5.50 -7.82
C ARG A 177 3.94 4.16 -8.50
N CYS A 178 4.77 3.88 -9.50
CA CYS A 178 4.84 2.58 -10.16
C CYS A 178 6.31 2.23 -10.38
N TYR A 179 6.81 1.15 -9.79
CA TYR A 179 8.22 0.76 -9.90
C TYR A 179 8.59 0.46 -11.36
N PRO A 180 9.74 0.96 -11.86
CA PRO A 180 10.83 1.68 -11.17
C PRO A 180 10.73 3.22 -11.18
N GLN A 181 9.63 3.81 -11.63
CA GLN A 181 9.47 5.28 -11.71
C GLN A 181 9.39 5.92 -10.32
N GLN A 182 9.70 7.22 -10.26
CA GLN A 182 9.64 8.02 -9.04
C GLN A 182 8.19 8.26 -8.60
N TRP A 183 8.03 8.97 -7.48
CA TRP A 183 6.70 9.42 -7.03
C TRP A 183 6.22 10.55 -7.91
N GLU A 184 4.94 10.53 -8.28
CA GLU A 184 4.36 11.47 -9.24
C GLU A 184 3.11 12.12 -8.66
N VAL A 185 2.89 13.38 -9.00
CA VAL A 185 1.63 14.09 -8.74
C VAL A 185 0.95 14.36 -10.07
N TRP A 186 -0.30 13.91 -10.19
CA TRP A 186 -1.12 14.02 -11.38
C TRP A 186 -2.34 14.91 -11.12
N VAL A 187 -2.71 15.73 -12.10
CA VAL A 187 -3.89 16.62 -12.03
C VAL A 187 -4.70 16.52 -13.32
N GLN A 188 -6.02 16.47 -13.19
CA GLN A 188 -6.93 16.54 -14.32
C GLN A 188 -7.02 17.97 -14.84
N LYS A 189 -6.68 18.17 -16.11
CA LYS A 189 -6.84 19.43 -16.84
C LYS A 189 -7.62 19.18 -18.11
N SER A 190 -8.69 19.94 -18.31
CA SER A 190 -9.53 19.86 -19.52
C SER A 190 -9.99 18.42 -19.86
N GLY A 191 -10.26 17.61 -18.83
CA GLY A 191 -10.70 16.23 -18.96
C GLY A 191 -9.60 15.17 -18.94
N ASN A 192 -8.32 15.54 -19.14
CA ASN A 192 -7.20 14.60 -19.18
C ASN A 192 -6.30 14.73 -17.95
N TYR A 193 -5.77 13.63 -17.44
CA TYR A 193 -4.78 13.66 -16.37
C TYR A 193 -3.38 13.97 -16.93
N GLU A 194 -2.72 14.95 -16.32
CA GLU A 194 -1.34 15.34 -16.64
C GLU A 194 -0.47 15.21 -15.39
N LYS A 195 0.74 14.66 -15.56
CA LYS A 195 1.76 14.71 -14.52
C LYS A 195 2.27 16.14 -14.37
N ILE A 196 2.31 16.64 -13.13
CA ILE A 196 2.78 17.99 -12.80
C ILE A 196 4.03 18.02 -11.93
N ALA A 197 4.42 16.90 -11.34
CA ALA A 197 5.66 16.79 -10.55
C ALA A 197 6.15 15.34 -10.47
N ASP A 198 7.48 15.20 -10.33
CA ASP A 198 8.19 13.98 -9.97
C ASP A 198 8.97 14.24 -8.67
N LEU A 199 8.93 13.29 -7.73
CA LEU A 199 9.56 13.39 -6.42
C LEU A 199 10.34 12.11 -6.08
N PRO A 200 11.50 12.22 -5.41
CA PRO A 200 12.30 11.06 -5.02
C PRO A 200 11.67 10.23 -3.88
N LYS A 201 10.62 10.74 -3.23
CA LYS A 201 9.97 10.12 -2.07
C LYS A 201 8.48 10.44 -2.03
N LYS A 202 7.73 9.65 -1.25
CA LYS A 202 6.29 9.85 -1.00
C LYS A 202 6.03 11.28 -0.52
N PRO A 203 5.29 12.10 -1.28
CA PRO A 203 5.01 13.47 -0.86
C PRO A 203 4.05 13.47 0.34
N ALA A 204 4.32 14.34 1.30
CA ALA A 204 3.39 14.62 2.38
C ALA A 204 2.20 15.46 1.86
N GLY A 205 1.08 15.46 2.59
CA GLY A 205 -0.14 16.14 2.13
C GLY A 205 0.03 17.64 1.90
N ASP A 206 0.81 18.30 2.76
CA ASP A 206 1.19 19.71 2.63
C ASP A 206 2.14 19.96 1.44
N GLU A 207 3.05 19.03 1.16
CA GLU A 207 3.90 19.09 -0.03
C GLU A 207 3.09 18.98 -1.32
N VAL A 208 2.09 18.08 -1.37
CA VAL A 208 1.13 18.01 -2.48
C VAL A 208 0.38 19.34 -2.63
N ASP A 209 -0.13 19.91 -1.54
CA ASP A 209 -0.86 21.19 -1.57
C ASP A 209 0.03 22.34 -2.09
N LEU A 210 1.32 22.36 -1.75
CA LEU A 210 2.29 23.33 -2.26
C LEU A 210 2.58 23.16 -3.75
N ILE A 211 2.70 21.93 -4.24
CA ILE A 211 2.89 21.62 -5.66
C ILE A 211 1.71 22.12 -6.47
N LEU A 212 0.49 21.84 -6.02
CA LEU A 212 -0.75 22.30 -6.65
C LEU A 212 -0.80 23.84 -6.71
N ALA A 213 -0.48 24.51 -5.60
CA ALA A 213 -0.49 25.97 -5.55
C ALA A 213 0.54 26.62 -6.51
N LYS A 214 1.70 26.00 -6.73
CA LYS A 214 2.71 26.47 -7.71
C LYS A 214 2.27 26.22 -9.15
N GLY A 215 1.64 25.09 -9.44
CA GLY A 215 1.11 24.76 -10.77
C GLY A 215 0.01 25.72 -11.24
N SER A 216 -0.82 26.22 -10.31
CA SER A 216 -1.82 27.25 -10.60
C SER A 216 -1.23 28.64 -10.87
N GLN A 217 -0.01 28.95 -10.45
CA GLN A 217 0.62 30.26 -10.67
C GLN A 217 1.27 30.39 -12.05
N THR A 218 1.64 29.28 -12.69
CA THR A 218 2.25 29.27 -14.02
C THR A 218 1.22 29.34 -15.15
N SER A 219 -0.07 29.23 -14.85
CA SER A 219 -1.19 29.43 -15.78
C SER A 219 -1.81 30.83 -15.58
N ASN A 220 -1.29 31.82 -16.32
CA ASN A 220 -1.83 33.17 -16.56
C ASN A 220 -2.73 33.84 -15.48
N GLY A 221 -2.14 34.78 -14.74
CA GLY A 221 -2.70 36.13 -14.61
C GLY A 221 -4.15 36.28 -14.12
N THR A 222 -4.51 35.74 -12.96
CA THR A 222 -5.53 36.37 -12.09
C THR A 222 -5.40 35.82 -10.67
N ARG A 223 -5.18 36.71 -9.69
CA ARG A 223 -5.13 36.35 -8.26
C ARG A 223 -6.51 35.88 -7.80
N THR A 224 -6.76 34.57 -7.82
CA THR A 224 -7.83 33.95 -7.04
C THR A 224 -7.31 33.55 -5.66
N LYS A 225 -8.15 33.80 -4.64
CA LYS A 225 -7.79 33.82 -3.21
C LYS A 225 -7.30 32.44 -2.72
N LYS A 226 -6.24 32.46 -1.91
CA LYS A 226 -5.52 31.32 -1.30
C LYS A 226 -6.45 30.23 -0.72
N PRO A 227 -6.50 29.01 -1.30
CA PRO A 227 -7.27 27.88 -0.74
C PRO A 227 -6.45 26.96 0.20
N GLY A 228 -5.12 27.11 0.28
CA GLY A 228 -4.23 26.08 0.83
C GLY A 228 -4.30 25.86 2.34
N VAL A 229 -4.58 26.89 3.15
CA VAL A 229 -4.57 26.77 4.63
C VAL A 229 -5.89 26.19 5.17
N PHE A 230 -6.99 26.39 4.46
CA PHE A 230 -8.31 25.93 4.90
C PHE A 230 -8.54 24.44 4.59
N LYS A 231 -8.04 23.94 3.46
CA LYS A 231 -8.15 22.53 3.08
C LYS A 231 -7.28 21.61 3.96
N SER A 232 -6.08 22.05 4.33
CA SER A 232 -5.20 21.29 5.25
C SER A 232 -5.82 21.19 6.65
N LEU A 233 -6.42 22.28 7.16
CA LEU A 233 -7.16 22.26 8.42
C LEU A 233 -8.40 21.36 8.36
N GLN A 234 -9.14 21.38 7.24
CA GLN A 234 -10.28 20.45 7.04
C GLN A 234 -9.86 18.98 6.98
N ARG A 235 -8.72 18.66 6.34
CA ARG A 235 -8.16 17.30 6.35
C ARG A 235 -7.72 16.88 7.75
N PHE A 236 -7.09 17.79 8.50
CA PHE A 236 -6.71 17.55 9.89
C PHE A 236 -7.94 17.30 10.78
N LEU A 237 -8.99 18.11 10.66
CA LEU A 237 -10.23 17.94 11.41
C LEU A 237 -10.97 16.63 11.05
N LYS A 238 -10.96 16.22 9.77
CA LYS A 238 -11.50 14.91 9.36
C LYS A 238 -10.66 13.73 9.88
N ALA A 239 -9.33 13.88 9.92
CA ALA A 239 -8.44 12.86 10.45
C ALA A 239 -8.57 12.68 11.98
N LEU A 240 -9.06 13.70 12.70
CA LEU A 240 -9.36 13.62 14.13
C LEU A 240 -10.76 13.06 14.44
N SER A 241 -11.66 13.05 13.45
CA SER A 241 -13.04 12.55 13.59
C SER A 241 -13.23 11.12 13.08
N SER A 242 -12.13 10.43 12.73
CA SER A 242 -12.12 9.05 12.20
C SER A 242 -11.45 8.13 13.21
#